data_AF-A0A8J3SGY3-F1
#
_entry.id   AF-A0A8J3SGY3-F1
#
_cell.length_a   1.000
_cell.length_b   1.000
_cell.length_c   1.000
_cell.angle_alpha   90.00
_cell.angle_beta   90.00
_cell.angle_gamma   90.00
#
_symmetry.space_group_name_H-M   'P 1'
#
loop_
_entity.id
_entity.type
_entity.pdbx_description
1 polymer ?
#
loop_
_entity_poly.entity_id
_entity_poly.type
_entity_poly.pdbx_seq_one_letter_code
_entity_poly.pdbx_strand_id
1 'polypeptide(L)'
;MSGGGRAFTARSMCSLCLTVRTGGGVALMTAPRTGEAGRQGNSVGEYLCADLACSLYVRGRKRSAAEGDFEESLSRDEKIARIRGNLTAFLDKVIR
;
A
#
# COMPACT_ATOMS: atom_id res chain seq x y z
N MET A 1 4.24 17.28 -20.65
CA MET A 1 5.12 17.88 -19.62
C MET A 1 5.92 16.75 -18.98
N SER A 2 7.22 16.72 -19.23
CA SER A 2 8.14 15.67 -18.77
C SER A 2 8.35 15.73 -17.25
N GLY A 3 8.02 14.65 -16.56
CA GLY A 3 8.39 14.39 -15.16
C GLY A 3 9.45 13.29 -15.06
N GLY A 4 10.49 13.35 -15.89
CA GLY A 4 11.58 12.38 -15.91
C GLY A 4 12.64 12.72 -14.86
N GLY A 5 13.02 11.73 -14.03
CA GLY A 5 14.29 11.75 -13.30
C GLY A 5 14.26 11.48 -11.79
N ARG A 6 13.10 11.52 -11.11
CA ARG A 6 13.04 11.31 -9.63
C ARG A 6 12.27 10.07 -9.18
N ALA A 7 11.50 9.43 -10.08
CA ALA A 7 10.67 8.28 -9.72
C ALA A 7 11.48 7.02 -9.37
N PHE A 8 12.70 6.88 -9.93
CA PHE A 8 13.50 5.67 -9.71
C PHE A 8 14.16 5.62 -8.32
N THR A 9 14.41 6.79 -7.71
CA THR A 9 15.04 6.92 -6.39
C THR A 9 14.05 7.23 -5.27
N ALA A 10 12.80 7.59 -5.60
CA ALA A 10 11.77 7.85 -4.61
C ALA A 10 11.49 6.58 -3.80
N ARG A 11 11.72 6.69 -2.48
CA ARG A 11 11.29 5.71 -1.48
C ARG A 11 9.90 6.09 -1.00
N SER A 12 8.98 5.13 -1.01
CA SER A 12 7.62 5.34 -0.53
C SER A 12 7.17 4.12 0.25
N MET A 13 6.34 4.33 1.25
CA MET A 13 5.84 3.27 2.12
C MET A 13 4.42 2.90 1.72
N CYS A 14 4.14 1.60 1.66
CA CYS A 14 2.78 1.09 1.47
C CYS A 14 1.99 1.18 2.78
N SER A 15 0.80 1.77 2.77
CA SER A 15 -0.08 1.87 3.94
C SER A 15 -0.60 0.53 4.44
N LEU A 16 -0.67 -0.50 3.59
CA LEU A 16 -1.13 -1.83 4.02
C LEU A 16 -0.02 -2.63 4.68
N CYS A 17 1.06 -2.92 3.96
CA CYS A 17 2.12 -3.80 4.45
C CYS A 17 3.23 -3.10 5.22
N LEU A 18 3.26 -1.75 5.19
CA LEU A 18 4.32 -0.91 5.79
C LEU A 18 5.73 -1.15 5.22
N THR A 19 5.83 -1.87 4.10
CA THR A 19 7.10 -2.07 3.40
C THR A 19 7.46 -0.82 2.62
N VAL A 20 8.70 -0.34 2.79
CA VAL A 20 9.29 0.72 1.96
C VAL A 20 9.64 0.12 0.60
N ARG A 21 9.28 0.81 -0.48
CA ARG A 21 9.61 0.43 -1.85
C ARG A 21 10.34 1.57 -2.54
N THR A 22 11.29 1.21 -3.39
CA THR A 22 11.98 2.13 -4.30
C THR A 22 11.35 2.06 -5.69
N GLY A 23 11.76 2.95 -6.59
CA GLY A 23 11.49 2.81 -8.02
C GLY A 23 10.01 2.89 -8.42
N GLY A 24 9.18 3.61 -7.67
CA GLY A 24 7.74 3.65 -7.92
C GLY A 24 7.00 2.36 -7.51
N GLY A 25 7.58 1.54 -6.64
CA GLY A 25 6.93 0.33 -6.13
C GLY A 25 5.70 0.56 -5.24
N VAL A 26 5.33 1.83 -5.01
CA VAL A 26 4.08 2.26 -4.36
C VAL A 26 3.36 3.24 -5.29
N ALA A 27 2.05 3.07 -5.43
CA ALA A 27 1.17 3.96 -6.18
C ALA A 27 0.02 4.44 -5.29
N LEU A 28 -0.49 5.65 -5.56
CA LEU A 28 -1.76 6.10 -4.98
C LEU A 28 -2.89 5.32 -5.65
N MET A 29 -3.59 4.52 -4.86
CA MET A 29 -4.77 3.79 -5.31
C MET A 29 -6.00 4.51 -4.75
N THR A 30 -6.95 4.84 -5.62
CA THR A 30 -8.18 5.53 -5.25
C THR A 30 -9.39 4.63 -5.45
N ALA A 31 -10.36 4.74 -4.56
CA ALA A 31 -11.65 4.09 -4.66
C ALA A 31 -12.77 5.12 -4.45
N PRO A 32 -13.79 5.17 -5.33
CA PRO A 32 -14.97 5.99 -5.07
C PRO A 32 -15.67 5.48 -3.81
N ARG A 33 -16.20 6.40 -2.99
CA ARG A 33 -17.06 6.02 -1.87
C ARG A 33 -18.33 5.35 -2.39
N THR A 34 -18.96 4.54 -1.55
CA THR A 34 -20.27 3.97 -1.90
C THR A 34 -21.39 5.00 -1.76
N GLY A 35 -22.56 4.72 -2.35
CA GLY A 35 -23.75 5.54 -2.18
C GLY A 35 -23.70 6.90 -2.86
N GLU A 36 -24.41 7.87 -2.28
CA GLU A 36 -24.56 9.22 -2.83
C GLU A 36 -23.24 9.98 -2.86
N ALA A 37 -22.42 9.83 -1.82
CA ALA A 37 -21.12 10.47 -1.75
C ALA A 37 -20.24 10.11 -2.97
N GLY A 38 -20.21 8.84 -3.37
CA GLY A 38 -19.50 8.39 -4.56
C GLY A 38 -20.05 8.96 -5.87
N ARG A 39 -21.39 9.04 -6.00
CA ARG A 39 -22.05 9.64 -7.18
C ARG A 39 -21.72 11.13 -7.34
N GLN A 40 -21.43 11.81 -6.23
CA GLN A 40 -20.96 13.20 -6.20
C GLN A 40 -19.44 13.33 -6.42
N GLY A 41 -18.74 12.23 -6.72
CA GLY A 41 -17.32 12.21 -7.02
C GLY A 41 -16.40 12.09 -5.80
N ASN A 42 -16.94 11.82 -4.60
CA ASN A 42 -16.10 11.61 -3.43
C ASN A 42 -15.36 10.28 -3.51
N SER A 43 -14.05 10.33 -3.31
CA SER A 43 -13.17 9.17 -3.32
C SER A 43 -12.26 9.16 -2.10
N VAL A 44 -11.75 7.98 -1.77
CA VAL A 44 -10.71 7.80 -0.76
C VAL A 44 -9.49 7.17 -1.42
N GLY A 45 -8.31 7.62 -1.02
CA GLY A 45 -7.05 7.18 -1.58
C GLY A 45 -6.11 6.65 -0.52
N GLU A 46 -5.34 5.62 -0.85
CA GLU A 46 -4.34 5.02 0.01
C GLU A 46 -3.10 4.64 -0.83
N TYR A 47 -1.90 4.78 -0.29
CA TYR A 47 -0.67 4.42 -0.98
C TYR A 47 -0.41 2.92 -0.86
N LEU A 48 -0.52 2.18 -1.96
CA LEU A 48 -0.41 0.72 -1.97
C LEU A 48 0.77 0.27 -2.82
N CYS A 49 1.27 -0.95 -2.57
CA CYS A 49 2.22 -1.57 -3.49
C CYS A 49 1.63 -1.61 -4.89
N ALA A 50 2.37 -1.11 -5.88
CA ALA A 50 1.90 -0.99 -7.26
C ALA A 50 1.55 -2.35 -7.90
N ASP A 51 2.11 -3.44 -7.38
CA ASP A 51 1.85 -4.82 -7.81
C ASP A 51 0.77 -5.55 -7.01
N LEU A 52 0.15 -4.87 -6.03
CA LEU A 52 -0.83 -5.43 -5.10
C LEU A 52 -0.40 -6.75 -4.42
N ALA A 53 0.89 -7.02 -4.35
CA ALA A 53 1.43 -8.27 -3.83
C ALA A 53 1.77 -8.21 -2.33
N CYS A 54 1.17 -7.29 -1.57
CA CYS A 54 1.37 -7.08 -0.13
C CYS A 54 1.35 -8.40 0.67
N SER A 55 0.41 -9.29 0.36
CA SER A 55 0.30 -10.60 1.02
C SER A 55 1.49 -11.52 0.73
N LEU A 56 2.13 -11.42 -0.43
CA LEU A 56 3.29 -12.24 -0.77
C LEU A 56 4.53 -11.75 -0.01
N TYR A 57 4.67 -10.44 0.15
CA TYR A 57 5.77 -9.82 0.91
C TYR A 57 5.75 -10.24 2.38
N VAL A 58 4.64 -10.01 3.10
CA VAL A 58 4.60 -10.37 4.54
C VAL A 58 4.67 -11.87 4.82
N ARG A 59 4.42 -12.71 3.81
CA ARG A 59 4.56 -14.18 3.91
C ARG A 59 5.95 -14.67 3.50
N GLY A 60 6.88 -13.78 3.15
CA GLY A 60 8.22 -14.12 2.66
C GLY A 60 8.22 -14.85 1.32
N ARG A 61 7.13 -14.76 0.54
CA ARG A 61 6.99 -15.42 -0.77
C ARG A 61 7.49 -14.54 -1.93
N LYS A 62 7.69 -13.25 -1.67
CA LYS A 62 8.27 -12.28 -2.60
C LYS A 62 9.16 -11.33 -1.79
N ARG A 63 10.29 -10.91 -2.37
CA ARG A 63 11.21 -9.93 -1.76
C ARG A 63 11.10 -8.59 -2.47
N SER A 64 11.13 -7.51 -1.72
CA SER A 64 11.26 -6.15 -2.23
C SER A 64 12.74 -5.77 -2.31
N ALA A 65 13.08 -4.88 -3.24
CA ALA A 65 14.46 -4.43 -3.42
C ALA A 65 15.00 -3.62 -2.23
N ALA A 66 14.12 -3.15 -1.33
CA ALA A 66 14.47 -2.35 -0.16
C ALA A 66 14.37 -3.14 1.17
N GLU A 67 14.06 -4.44 1.13
CA GLU A 67 13.81 -5.27 2.33
C GLU A 67 15.07 -5.55 3.16
N GLY A 68 16.26 -5.15 2.68
CA GLY A 68 17.53 -5.35 3.38
C GLY A 68 17.90 -4.24 4.38
N ASP A 69 17.19 -3.11 4.40
CA ASP A 69 17.58 -1.97 5.23
C ASP A 69 16.94 -1.99 6.65
N PHE A 70 15.85 -2.74 6.84
CA PHE A 70 15.11 -2.78 8.12
C PHE A 70 14.48 -4.15 8.39
N GLU A 71 14.89 -4.79 9.47
CA GLU A 71 14.26 -6.01 10.00
C GLU A 71 13.14 -5.62 10.96
N GLU A 72 11.93 -6.03 10.62
CA GLU A 72 10.74 -5.76 11.43
C GLU A 72 10.56 -6.86 12.48
N SER A 73 10.43 -6.46 13.75
CA SER A 73 10.33 -7.36 14.92
C SER A 73 9.04 -8.17 15.01
N LEU A 74 8.00 -7.81 14.26
CA LEU A 74 6.74 -8.52 14.26
C LEU A 74 6.89 -9.91 13.64
N SER A 75 6.25 -10.89 14.24
CA SER A 75 6.08 -12.21 13.65
C SER A 75 5.28 -12.13 12.35
N ARG A 76 5.41 -13.16 11.51
CA ARG A 76 4.65 -13.25 10.25
C ARG A 76 3.14 -13.11 10.48
N ASP A 77 2.61 -13.70 11.54
CA ASP A 77 1.16 -13.68 11.82
C ASP A 77 0.70 -12.29 12.26
N GLU A 78 1.51 -11.57 13.04
CA GLU A 78 1.25 -10.17 13.39
C GLU A 78 1.29 -9.26 12.16
N LYS A 79 2.24 -9.48 11.23
CA LYS A 79 2.28 -8.75 9.95
C LYS A 79 1.03 -9.02 9.11
N ILE A 80 0.56 -10.26 9.08
CA ILE A 80 -0.67 -10.63 8.38
C ILE A 80 -1.88 -9.97 9.05
N ALA A 81 -1.98 -10.02 10.39
CA ALA A 81 -3.05 -9.38 11.14
C ALA A 81 -3.10 -7.87 10.88
N ARG A 82 -1.94 -7.20 10.89
CA ARG A 82 -1.81 -5.79 10.52
C ARG A 82 -2.36 -5.51 9.13
N ILE A 83 -1.92 -6.25 8.10
CA ILE A 83 -2.40 -6.02 6.73
C ILE A 83 -3.91 -6.14 6.66
N ARG A 84 -4.48 -7.16 7.31
CA ARG A 84 -5.93 -7.37 7.34
C ARG A 84 -6.63 -6.19 8.02
N GLY A 85 -6.12 -5.72 9.16
CA GLY A 85 -6.65 -4.55 9.86
C GLY A 85 -6.61 -3.29 9.01
N ASN A 86 -5.47 -3.00 8.36
CA ASN A 86 -5.31 -1.83 7.50
C ASN A 86 -6.23 -1.91 6.27
N LEU A 87 -6.38 -3.09 5.67
CA LEU A 87 -7.28 -3.31 4.54
C LEU A 87 -8.74 -3.10 4.96
N THR A 88 -9.17 -3.68 6.09
CA THR A 88 -10.51 -3.47 6.64
C THR A 88 -10.76 -1.98 6.92
N ALA A 89 -9.80 -1.27 7.51
CA ALA A 89 -9.93 0.16 7.76
C ALA A 89 -10.07 0.97 6.46
N PHE A 90 -9.35 0.60 5.39
CA PHE A 90 -9.54 1.23 4.08
C PHE A 90 -10.93 0.95 3.51
N LEU A 91 -11.39 -0.31 3.57
CA LEU A 91 -12.73 -0.68 3.10
C LEU A 91 -13.83 0.05 3.88
N ASP A 92 -13.66 0.22 5.19
CA ASP A 92 -14.56 1.02 6.02
C ASP A 92 -14.67 2.48 5.51
N LYS A 93 -13.56 3.09 5.08
CA LYS A 93 -13.56 4.45 4.48
C LYS A 93 -14.29 4.50 3.13
N VAL A 94 -14.31 3.40 2.39
CA VAL A 94 -15.01 3.29 1.10
C VAL A 94 -16.51 3.14 1.33
N ILE A 95 -16.91 2.34 2.32
CA ILE A 95 -18.31 1.99 2.56
C ILE A 95 -19.03 3.08 3.37
N ARG A 96 -18.34 3.83 4.22
CA ARG A 96 -18.93 4.88 5.07
C ARG A 96 -18.92 6.28 4.46
#